data_AF-A0A7C0TXE2-F1
#
_entry.id   AF-A0A7C0TXE2-F1
#
_cell.length_a   1.000
_cell.length_b   1.000
_cell.length_c   1.000
_cell.angle_alpha   90.00
_cell.angle_beta   90.00
_cell.angle_gamma   90.00
#
_symmetry.space_group_name_H-M   'P 1'
#
loop_
_entity.id
_entity.type
_entity.pdbx_description
1 polymer ?
#
loop_
_entity_poly.entity_id
_entity_poly.type
_entity_poly.pdbx_seq_one_letter_code
_entity_poly.pdbx_strand_id
1 'polypeptide(L)'
;MSSKESLRRRVIKFLRARPGATPREIADALGVSLNLVRAVLMRLREEGIVVRGDKGYYARVTPTKYDVGTEEVFEESKVSTGKVITPVPHEYIEEVNNLKSMVSNLAKELNDLKNQVKEVREAVSAFEGVISKLRKSLNELESSVRALKYDVNSLKKLMGSVKRKEVVRKEGGGEVLDKFILKIKEEGVMSVNDALKLLDKPIDYYVNSGKVVVISSLVVDAEFFDNFVSKFPLNISELGKLSSKERMLLEEMVRAGYAYLYGGKEYRVIK
;
A
#
# COMPACT_ATOMS: atom_id res chain seq x y z
N MET A 1 -55.87 -10.81 42.51
CA MET A 1 -55.74 -11.56 41.25
C MET A 1 -54.95 -10.72 40.26
N SER A 2 -53.62 -10.87 40.21
CA SER A 2 -52.72 -10.05 39.39
C SER A 2 -52.40 -10.78 38.08
N SER A 3 -53.22 -10.56 37.07
CA SER A 3 -53.07 -11.19 35.76
C SER A 3 -52.10 -10.39 34.89
N LYS A 4 -50.98 -11.03 34.53
CA LYS A 4 -50.16 -10.82 33.33
C LYS A 4 -49.48 -9.45 33.13
N GLU A 5 -48.76 -8.94 34.14
CA GLU A 5 -47.64 -8.06 33.80
C GLU A 5 -46.49 -8.92 33.24
N SER A 6 -46.14 -8.72 31.97
CA SER A 6 -45.09 -9.52 31.34
C SER A 6 -43.76 -9.34 32.07
N LEU A 7 -42.97 -10.41 32.18
CA LEU A 7 -41.66 -10.36 32.84
C LEU A 7 -40.76 -9.25 32.26
N ARG A 8 -40.93 -8.94 30.96
CA ARG A 8 -40.28 -7.83 30.29
C ARG A 8 -40.59 -6.48 30.94
N ARG A 9 -41.86 -6.16 31.20
CA ARG A 9 -42.27 -4.90 31.85
C ARG A 9 -41.74 -4.79 33.28
N ARG A 10 -41.82 -5.87 34.05
CA ARG A 10 -41.28 -5.95 35.41
C ARG A 10 -39.77 -5.67 35.45
N VAL A 11 -39.00 -6.24 34.51
CA VAL A 11 -37.56 -5.98 34.38
C VAL A 11 -37.28 -4.52 34.02
N ILE A 12 -38.03 -3.92 33.09
CA ILE A 12 -37.85 -2.51 32.70
C ILE A 12 -38.18 -1.58 33.87
N LYS A 13 -39.30 -1.80 34.57
CA LYS A 13 -39.72 -1.02 35.74
C LYS A 13 -38.66 -1.09 36.85
N PHE A 14 -38.11 -2.28 37.10
CA PHE A 14 -37.03 -2.47 38.07
C PHE A 14 -35.77 -1.70 37.68
N LEU A 15 -35.36 -1.74 36.40
CA LEU A 15 -34.19 -1.01 35.90
C LEU A 15 -34.37 0.51 35.91
N ARG A 16 -35.60 1.03 35.79
CA ARG A 16 -35.91 2.46 35.96
C ARG A 16 -35.79 2.89 37.43
N ALA A 17 -36.21 2.03 38.35
CA ALA A 17 -36.11 2.30 39.79
C ALA A 17 -34.68 2.12 40.34
N ARG A 18 -33.91 1.17 39.78
CA ARG A 18 -32.54 0.85 40.17
C ARG A 18 -31.63 0.75 38.94
N PRO A 19 -31.13 1.88 38.43
CA PRO A 19 -30.21 1.90 37.29
C PRO A 19 -28.88 1.22 37.66
N GLY A 20 -28.35 0.42 36.74
CA GLY A 20 -27.09 -0.31 36.94
C GLY A 20 -27.25 -1.64 37.69
N ALA A 21 -28.47 -2.17 37.85
CA ALA A 21 -28.67 -3.47 38.49
C ALA A 21 -28.08 -4.62 37.65
N THR A 22 -27.53 -5.63 38.34
CA THR A 22 -26.99 -6.83 37.69
C THR A 22 -28.10 -7.85 37.36
N PRO A 23 -27.90 -8.75 36.37
CA PRO A 23 -28.86 -9.82 36.10
C PRO A 23 -29.20 -10.69 37.31
N ARG A 24 -28.29 -10.79 38.28
CA ARG A 24 -28.48 -11.54 39.52
C ARG A 24 -29.41 -10.81 40.48
N GLU A 25 -29.15 -9.53 40.73
CA GLU A 25 -30.03 -8.69 41.55
C GLU A 25 -31.46 -8.62 41.00
N ILE A 26 -31.60 -8.54 39.67
CA ILE A 26 -32.92 -8.54 39.01
C ILE A 26 -33.61 -9.90 39.19
N ALA A 27 -32.86 -11.01 39.09
CA ALA A 27 -33.40 -12.36 39.28
C ALA A 27 -33.87 -12.58 40.72
N ASP A 28 -33.06 -12.18 41.69
CA ASP A 28 -33.35 -12.30 43.12
C ASP A 28 -34.54 -11.41 43.51
N ALA A 29 -34.60 -10.17 43.00
CA ALA A 29 -35.68 -9.24 43.30
C ALA A 29 -37.02 -9.60 42.63
N LEU A 30 -36.99 -10.20 41.44
CA LEU A 30 -38.20 -10.58 40.70
C LEU A 30 -38.63 -12.03 40.94
N GLY A 31 -37.85 -12.81 41.70
CA GLY A 31 -38.13 -14.22 42.02
C GLY A 31 -38.11 -15.13 40.79
N VAL A 32 -37.23 -14.85 39.83
CA VAL A 32 -37.16 -15.57 38.54
C VAL A 32 -35.76 -16.11 38.32
N SER A 33 -35.63 -17.13 37.46
CA SER A 33 -34.32 -17.71 37.19
C SER A 33 -33.38 -16.71 36.49
N LEU A 34 -32.11 -16.72 36.89
CA LEU A 34 -31.07 -15.88 36.30
C LEU A 34 -30.97 -16.01 34.77
N ASN A 35 -31.18 -17.23 34.25
CA ASN A 35 -31.13 -17.49 32.82
C ASN A 35 -32.32 -16.86 32.08
N LEU A 36 -33.50 -16.83 32.69
CA LEU A 36 -34.68 -16.18 32.12
C LEU A 36 -34.50 -14.66 32.09
N VAL A 37 -33.94 -14.07 33.14
CA VAL A 37 -33.60 -12.64 33.18
C VAL A 37 -32.57 -12.29 32.12
N ARG A 38 -31.50 -13.10 31.95
CA ARG A 38 -30.50 -12.91 30.89
C ARG A 38 -31.13 -12.94 29.49
N ALA A 39 -32.02 -13.90 29.24
CA ALA A 39 -32.73 -14.01 27.96
C ALA A 39 -33.62 -12.78 27.70
N VAL A 40 -34.31 -12.27 28.72
CA VAL A 40 -35.15 -11.06 28.61
C VAL A 40 -34.28 -9.82 28.38
N LEU A 41 -33.20 -9.63 29.13
CA LEU A 41 -32.28 -8.50 28.96
C LEU A 41 -31.58 -8.52 27.59
N MET A 42 -31.27 -9.69 27.05
CA MET A 42 -30.72 -9.85 25.71
C MET A 42 -31.70 -9.32 24.65
N ARG A 43 -32.96 -9.74 24.69
CA ARG A 43 -34.00 -9.26 23.76
C ARG A 43 -34.27 -7.76 23.91
N LEU A 44 -34.35 -7.26 25.15
CA LEU A 44 -34.53 -5.83 25.40
C LEU A 44 -33.35 -4.99 24.91
N ARG A 45 -32.13 -5.57 24.86
CA ARG A 45 -30.94 -4.91 24.33
C ARG A 45 -30.94 -4.90 22.80
N GLU A 46 -31.37 -5.98 22.16
CA GLU A 46 -31.60 -6.04 20.71
C GLU A 46 -32.67 -5.02 20.28
N GLU A 47 -33.73 -4.88 21.09
CA GLU A 47 -34.80 -3.89 20.89
C GLU A 47 -34.36 -2.44 21.25
N GLY A 48 -33.15 -2.25 21.78
CA GLY A 48 -32.60 -0.93 22.13
C GLY A 48 -33.19 -0.28 23.39
N ILE A 49 -34.04 -1.01 24.12
CA ILE A 49 -34.77 -0.56 25.32
C ILE A 49 -33.86 -0.56 26.56
N VAL A 50 -32.91 -1.49 26.64
CA VAL A 50 -31.92 -1.54 27.73
C VAL A 50 -30.50 -1.55 27.19
N VAL A 51 -29.58 -0.96 27.94
CA VAL A 51 -28.15 -0.91 27.60
C VAL A 51 -27.35 -1.52 28.76
N ARG A 52 -26.28 -2.24 28.43
CA ARG A 52 -25.30 -2.72 29.41
C ARG A 52 -24.21 -1.69 29.56
N GLY A 53 -24.02 -1.17 30.77
CA GLY A 53 -22.88 -0.33 31.14
C GLY A 53 -21.98 -1.05 32.15
N ASP A 54 -21.02 -0.32 32.72
CA ASP A 54 -19.93 -0.92 33.52
C ASP A 54 -20.41 -1.55 34.83
N LYS A 55 -21.50 -1.01 35.41
CA LYS A 55 -22.06 -1.48 36.69
C LYS A 55 -23.22 -2.47 36.54
N GLY A 56 -23.81 -2.58 35.35
CA GLY A 56 -24.99 -3.42 35.12
C GLY A 56 -25.85 -2.92 33.96
N TYR A 57 -27.17 -3.14 34.06
CA TYR A 57 -28.11 -2.78 32.99
C TYR A 57 -28.84 -1.46 33.30
N TYR A 58 -29.18 -0.71 32.25
CA TYR A 58 -29.85 0.58 32.32
C TYR A 58 -31.03 0.59 31.35
N ALA A 59 -32.19 1.08 31.78
CA ALA A 59 -33.33 1.29 30.90
C ALA A 59 -33.21 2.64 30.17
N ARG A 60 -33.44 2.66 28.85
CA ARG A 60 -33.47 3.88 28.05
C ARG A 60 -34.81 4.60 28.26
N VAL A 61 -34.77 5.91 28.50
CA VAL A 61 -35.96 6.77 28.58
C VAL A 61 -36.40 7.14 27.17
N THR A 62 -37.03 6.21 26.47
CA THR A 62 -37.78 6.51 25.24
C THR A 62 -39.23 6.05 25.45
N PRO A 63 -40.25 6.88 25.16
CA PRO A 63 -41.63 6.42 25.17
C PRO A 63 -41.76 5.28 24.17
N THR A 64 -42.24 4.13 24.59
CA THR A 64 -42.35 2.97 23.71
C THR A 64 -43.69 3.00 22.99
N LYS A 65 -43.78 2.42 21.78
CA LYS A 65 -45.05 2.22 21.05
C LYS A 65 -46.05 1.28 21.78
N TYR A 66 -45.71 0.82 22.98
CA TYR A 66 -46.54 -0.01 23.85
C TYR A 66 -47.03 0.75 25.10
N ASP A 67 -46.78 2.06 25.21
CA ASP A 67 -47.35 2.95 26.24
C ASP A 67 -48.75 3.48 25.87
N VAL A 68 -49.32 3.03 24.74
CA VAL A 68 -50.71 3.36 24.38
C VAL A 68 -51.61 2.21 24.82
N GLY A 69 -52.25 2.37 25.98
CA GLY A 69 -53.35 1.50 26.39
C GLY A 69 -53.23 0.93 27.80
N THR A 70 -53.26 1.79 28.80
CA THR A 70 -54.01 1.61 30.05
C THR A 70 -54.08 2.98 30.71
N GLU A 71 -55.27 3.56 30.75
CA GLU A 71 -55.58 4.72 31.60
C GLU A 71 -55.28 4.33 33.05
N GLU A 72 -54.12 4.74 33.57
CA GLU A 72 -53.97 4.88 35.02
C GLU A 72 -54.66 6.19 35.40
N VAL A 73 -55.88 6.03 35.90
CA VAL A 73 -56.61 7.04 36.67
C VAL A 73 -55.70 7.45 37.83
N PHE A 74 -55.11 8.64 37.73
CA PHE A 74 -54.46 9.28 38.87
C PHE A 74 -55.55 9.77 39.82
N GLU A 75 -55.74 9.09 40.95
CA GLU A 75 -56.45 9.67 42.09
C GLU A 75 -55.64 10.88 42.60
N GLU A 76 -56.24 12.07 42.46
CA GLU A 76 -55.76 13.30 43.07
C GLU A 76 -55.77 13.17 44.60
N SER A 77 -54.63 12.80 45.18
CA SER A 77 -54.35 13.11 46.57
C SER A 77 -54.06 14.60 46.65
N LYS A 78 -55.04 15.39 47.10
CA LYS A 78 -54.91 16.82 47.41
C LYS A 78 -53.72 17.06 48.34
N VAL A 79 -52.59 17.50 47.80
CA VAL A 79 -51.53 18.16 48.57
C VAL A 79 -51.67 19.66 48.35
N SER A 80 -51.91 20.34 49.46
CA SER A 80 -52.10 21.78 49.57
C SER A 80 -51.02 22.57 48.82
N THR A 81 -51.47 23.49 47.97
CA THR A 81 -50.68 24.45 47.23
C THR A 81 -49.98 25.45 48.16
N GLY A 82 -48.77 25.12 48.58
CA GLY A 82 -47.76 26.08 49.04
C GLY A 82 -46.67 26.26 47.99
N LYS A 83 -46.96 27.00 46.92
CA LYS A 83 -45.98 27.32 45.87
C LYS A 83 -45.01 28.39 46.41
N VAL A 84 -43.94 27.98 47.09
CA VAL A 84 -42.80 28.87 47.32
C VAL A 84 -42.06 28.99 45.99
N ILE A 85 -42.40 30.02 45.21
CA ILE A 85 -41.58 30.46 44.08
C ILE A 85 -40.52 31.39 44.66
N THR A 86 -39.36 30.86 45.02
CA THR A 86 -38.16 31.70 45.04
C THR A 86 -37.82 32.03 43.58
N PRO A 87 -37.71 33.30 43.16
CA PRO A 87 -37.30 33.61 41.81
C PRO A 87 -35.87 33.10 41.61
N VAL A 88 -35.69 32.19 40.65
CA VAL A 88 -34.35 31.79 40.20
C VAL A 88 -33.69 33.05 39.63
N PRO A 89 -32.52 33.48 40.12
CA PRO A 89 -31.85 34.66 39.59
C PRO A 89 -31.67 34.56 38.07
N HIS A 90 -31.98 35.64 37.35
CA HIS A 90 -31.99 35.67 35.88
C HIS A 90 -30.64 35.23 35.26
N GLU A 91 -29.55 35.46 35.99
CA GLU A 91 -28.19 35.05 35.64
C GLU A 91 -28.06 33.53 35.41
N TYR A 92 -28.67 32.70 36.27
CA TYR A 92 -28.64 31.24 36.09
C TYR A 92 -29.44 30.78 34.86
N ILE A 93 -30.47 31.53 34.47
CA ILE A 93 -31.28 31.21 33.27
C ILE A 93 -30.45 31.50 32.01
N GLU A 94 -29.70 32.60 31.99
CA GLU A 94 -28.79 32.91 30.89
C GLU A 94 -27.63 31.92 30.78
N GLU A 95 -27.02 31.54 31.90
CA GLU A 95 -25.98 30.50 31.93
C GLU A 95 -26.49 29.17 31.35
N VAL A 96 -27.68 28.71 31.76
CA VAL A 96 -28.28 27.48 31.24
C VAL A 96 -28.57 27.58 29.74
N ASN A 97 -29.02 28.74 29.25
CA ASN A 97 -29.25 28.95 27.82
C ASN A 97 -27.94 28.97 27.03
N ASN A 98 -26.89 29.61 27.55
CA ASN A 98 -25.55 29.60 26.98
C ASN A 98 -24.98 28.18 26.93
N LEU A 99 -25.07 27.41 28.02
CA LEU A 99 -24.64 26.01 28.05
C LEU A 99 -25.41 25.17 27.02
N LYS A 100 -26.73 25.36 26.91
CA LYS A 100 -27.56 24.67 25.91
C LYS A 100 -27.11 24.99 24.49
N SER A 101 -26.75 26.25 24.22
CA SER A 101 -26.21 26.66 22.91
C SER A 101 -24.86 26.00 22.61
N MET A 102 -23.95 25.94 23.59
CA MET A 102 -22.64 25.30 23.44
C MET A 102 -22.78 23.80 23.19
N VAL A 103 -23.64 23.11 23.95
CA VAL A 103 -23.94 21.69 23.74
C VAL A 103 -24.53 21.44 22.35
N SER A 104 -25.40 22.33 21.87
CA SER A 104 -25.95 22.21 20.52
C SER A 104 -24.88 22.40 19.44
N ASN A 105 -23.91 23.29 19.64
CA ASN A 105 -22.82 23.49 18.69
C ASN A 105 -21.85 22.30 18.68
N LEU A 106 -21.46 21.82 19.86
CA LEU A 106 -20.64 20.61 20.00
C LEU A 106 -21.30 19.39 19.37
N ALA A 107 -22.63 19.26 19.47
CA ALA A 107 -23.37 18.18 18.82
C ALA A 107 -23.29 18.24 17.29
N LYS A 108 -23.29 19.45 16.71
CA LYS A 108 -23.10 19.65 15.25
C LYS A 108 -21.68 19.29 14.84
N GLU A 109 -20.68 19.83 15.53
CA GLU A 109 -19.27 19.53 15.26
C GLU A 109 -18.96 18.03 15.34
N LEU A 110 -19.51 17.35 16.34
CA LEU A 110 -19.35 15.90 16.50
C LEU A 110 -19.99 15.11 15.34
N ASN A 111 -21.10 15.60 14.80
CA ASN A 111 -21.75 14.99 13.65
C ASN A 111 -20.95 15.22 12.35
N ASP A 112 -20.38 16.41 12.19
CA ASP A 112 -19.50 16.73 11.06
C ASP A 112 -18.22 15.90 11.09
N LEU A 113 -17.58 15.79 12.26
CA LEU A 113 -16.40 14.94 12.45
C LEU A 113 -16.72 13.48 12.17
N LYS A 114 -17.89 12.99 12.59
CA LYS A 114 -18.34 11.63 12.29
C LYS A 114 -18.47 11.39 10.77
N ASN A 115 -18.97 12.38 10.03
CA ASN A 115 -19.06 12.29 8.57
C ASN A 115 -17.68 12.29 7.92
N GLN A 116 -16.77 13.17 8.34
CA GLN A 116 -15.38 13.19 7.85
C GLN A 116 -14.67 11.85 8.11
N VAL A 117 -14.84 11.26 9.30
CA VAL A 117 -14.27 9.93 9.61
C VAL A 117 -14.84 8.84 8.70
N LYS A 118 -16.13 8.94 8.33
CA LYS A 118 -16.75 8.00 7.39
C LYS A 118 -16.14 8.13 6.00
N GLU A 119 -15.97 9.35 5.49
CA GLU A 119 -15.36 9.62 4.19
C GLU A 119 -13.90 9.12 4.14
N VAL A 120 -13.13 9.36 5.20
CA VAL A 120 -11.76 8.85 5.31
C VAL A 120 -11.72 7.31 5.27
N ARG A 121 -12.65 6.63 5.95
CA ARG A 121 -12.74 5.16 5.90
C ARG A 121 -13.06 4.64 4.50
N GLU A 122 -13.97 5.30 3.80
CA GLU A 122 -14.31 4.94 2.42
C GLU A 122 -13.11 5.14 1.47
N ALA A 123 -12.38 6.25 1.62
CA ALA A 123 -11.16 6.51 0.86
C ALA A 123 -10.06 5.47 1.13
N VAL A 124 -9.84 5.11 2.40
CA VAL A 124 -8.89 4.06 2.79
C VAL A 124 -9.24 2.72 2.14
N SER A 125 -10.52 2.33 2.17
CA SER A 125 -10.98 1.09 1.54
C SER A 125 -10.77 1.10 0.02
N ALA A 126 -11.01 2.24 -0.63
CA ALA A 126 -10.73 2.41 -2.06
C ALA A 126 -9.23 2.25 -2.36
N PHE A 127 -8.35 2.85 -1.55
CA PHE A 127 -6.90 2.71 -1.70
C PHE A 127 -6.42 1.27 -1.50
N GLU A 128 -6.95 0.55 -0.53
CA GLU A 128 -6.65 -0.89 -0.34
C GLU A 128 -7.02 -1.70 -1.61
N GLY A 129 -8.15 -1.37 -2.24
CA GLY A 129 -8.56 -1.97 -3.51
C GLY A 129 -7.57 -1.69 -4.66
N VAL A 130 -7.08 -0.46 -4.77
CA VAL A 130 -6.06 -0.08 -5.76
C VAL A 130 -4.74 -0.83 -5.51
N ILE A 131 -4.27 -0.87 -4.26
CA ILE A 131 -3.04 -1.59 -3.87
C ILE A 131 -3.16 -3.09 -4.22
N SER A 132 -4.32 -3.70 -3.99
CA SER A 132 -4.57 -5.10 -4.35
C SER A 132 -4.46 -5.33 -5.86
N LYS A 133 -5.04 -4.45 -6.68
CA LYS A 133 -4.91 -4.52 -8.15
C LYS A 133 -3.46 -4.38 -8.60
N LEU A 134 -2.74 -3.39 -8.07
CA LEU A 134 -1.33 -3.16 -8.39
C LEU A 134 -0.46 -4.37 -8.05
N ARG A 135 -0.68 -5.02 -6.89
CA ARG A 135 0.04 -6.25 -6.52
C ARG A 135 -0.18 -7.38 -7.52
N LYS A 136 -1.41 -7.56 -8.01
CA LYS A 136 -1.71 -8.57 -9.03
C LYS A 136 -0.98 -8.30 -10.34
N SER A 137 -1.06 -7.06 -10.84
CA SER A 137 -0.37 -6.66 -12.06
C SER A 137 1.16 -6.80 -11.95
N LEU A 138 1.74 -6.53 -10.77
CA LEU A 138 3.16 -6.72 -10.54
C LEU A 138 3.58 -8.21 -10.61
N ASN A 139 2.78 -9.12 -10.03
CA ASN A 139 3.02 -10.56 -10.11
C ASN A 139 2.91 -11.10 -11.55
N GLU A 140 1.94 -10.59 -12.32
CA GLU A 140 1.78 -10.93 -13.74
C GLU A 140 3.01 -10.47 -14.55
N LEU A 141 3.45 -9.22 -14.33
CA LEU A 141 4.63 -8.68 -14.98
C LEU A 141 5.90 -9.47 -14.63
N GLU A 142 6.08 -9.84 -13.37
CA GLU A 142 7.21 -10.67 -12.94
C GLU A 142 7.21 -12.03 -13.66
N SER A 143 6.03 -12.63 -13.82
CA SER A 143 5.86 -13.89 -14.55
C SER A 143 6.21 -13.73 -16.04
N SER A 144 5.74 -12.66 -16.69
CA SER A 144 6.10 -12.33 -18.07
C SER A 144 7.60 -12.10 -18.24
N VAL A 145 8.25 -11.40 -17.31
CA VAL A 145 9.71 -11.18 -17.34
C VAL A 145 10.48 -12.50 -17.22
N ARG A 146 10.03 -13.42 -16.35
CA ARG A 146 10.62 -14.76 -16.24
C ARG A 146 10.47 -15.57 -17.53
N ALA A 147 9.31 -15.51 -18.18
CA ALA A 147 9.07 -16.16 -19.47
C ALA A 147 9.98 -15.59 -20.56
N LEU A 148 10.05 -14.26 -20.69
CA LEU A 148 10.96 -13.60 -21.64
C LEU A 148 12.42 -13.96 -21.40
N LYS A 149 12.86 -14.06 -20.13
CA LYS A 149 14.22 -14.50 -19.80
C LYS A 149 14.49 -15.93 -20.28
N TYR A 150 13.50 -16.82 -20.18
CA TYR A 150 13.59 -18.18 -20.71
C TYR A 150 13.69 -18.16 -22.24
N ASP A 151 12.83 -17.39 -22.92
CA ASP A 151 12.82 -17.28 -24.37
C ASP A 151 14.14 -16.73 -24.92
N VAL A 152 14.68 -15.67 -24.31
CA VAL A 152 15.99 -15.11 -24.66
C VAL A 152 17.11 -16.15 -24.49
N ASN A 153 17.09 -16.94 -23.42
CA ASN A 153 18.08 -17.99 -23.22
C ASN A 153 17.95 -19.11 -24.28
N SER A 154 16.73 -19.48 -24.64
CA SER A 154 16.46 -20.45 -25.70
C SER A 154 16.94 -19.94 -27.06
N LEU A 155 16.64 -18.68 -27.40
CA LEU A 155 17.14 -18.01 -28.59
C LEU A 155 18.66 -17.94 -28.63
N LYS A 156 19.33 -17.61 -27.51
CA LYS A 156 20.80 -17.64 -27.42
C LYS A 156 21.37 -19.02 -27.74
N LYS A 157 20.75 -20.10 -27.23
CA LYS A 157 21.17 -21.48 -27.54
C LYS A 157 20.95 -21.84 -29.02
N LEU A 158 19.82 -21.45 -29.60
CA LEU A 158 19.53 -21.64 -31.02
C LEU A 158 20.54 -20.89 -31.89
N MET A 159 20.80 -19.61 -31.60
CA MET A 159 21.82 -18.80 -32.27
C MET A 159 23.22 -19.43 -32.18
N GLY A 160 23.61 -19.95 -31.01
CA GLY A 160 24.85 -20.70 -30.86
C GLY A 160 24.90 -21.95 -31.75
N SER A 161 23.78 -22.66 -31.89
CA SER A 161 23.68 -23.82 -32.79
C SER A 161 23.70 -23.44 -34.26
N VAL A 162 23.07 -22.33 -34.65
CA VAL A 162 23.11 -21.80 -36.02
C VAL A 162 24.53 -21.36 -36.36
N LYS A 163 25.20 -20.59 -35.49
CA LYS A 163 26.61 -20.21 -35.66
C LYS A 163 27.50 -21.44 -35.81
N ARG A 164 27.32 -22.49 -35.00
CA ARG A 164 28.05 -23.76 -35.15
C ARG A 164 27.75 -24.46 -36.49
N LYS A 165 26.49 -24.51 -36.91
CA LYS A 165 26.09 -25.13 -38.20
C LYS A 165 26.58 -24.33 -39.42
N GLU A 166 26.62 -23.01 -39.33
CA GLU A 166 27.25 -22.16 -40.35
C GLU A 166 28.76 -22.41 -40.40
N VAL A 167 29.43 -22.56 -39.25
CA VAL A 167 30.86 -22.95 -39.18
C VAL A 167 31.08 -24.31 -39.86
N VAL A 168 30.29 -25.34 -39.54
CA VAL A 168 30.40 -26.67 -40.17
C VAL A 168 30.10 -26.63 -41.68
N ARG A 169 29.17 -25.77 -42.13
CA ARG A 169 28.89 -25.60 -43.57
C ARG A 169 29.99 -24.83 -44.30
N LYS A 170 30.71 -23.93 -43.63
CA LYS A 170 31.85 -23.18 -44.19
C LYS A 170 33.15 -24.00 -44.25
N GLU A 171 33.31 -25.05 -43.45
CA GLU A 171 34.44 -25.99 -43.55
C GLU A 171 34.48 -26.79 -44.87
N GLY A 172 33.35 -26.86 -45.60
CA GLY A 172 33.30 -27.43 -46.95
C GLY A 172 33.62 -26.46 -48.10
N GLY A 173 33.86 -25.16 -47.82
CA GLY A 173 34.05 -24.16 -48.87
C GLY A 173 34.39 -22.76 -48.35
N GLY A 174 35.67 -22.53 -48.04
CA GLY A 174 36.40 -21.28 -48.32
C GLY A 174 35.86 -19.94 -47.83
N GLU A 175 35.80 -19.71 -46.51
CA GLU A 175 36.15 -18.39 -45.92
C GLU A 175 36.92 -18.66 -44.63
N VAL A 176 38.21 -18.29 -44.62
CA VAL A 176 39.10 -18.46 -43.46
C VAL A 176 38.48 -17.75 -42.25
N LEU A 177 38.26 -18.49 -41.17
CA LEU A 177 37.77 -17.94 -39.90
C LEU A 177 38.77 -16.91 -39.41
N ASP A 178 38.39 -15.64 -39.49
CA ASP A 178 39.18 -14.52 -38.97
C ASP A 178 39.23 -14.62 -37.44
N LYS A 179 40.32 -15.23 -36.95
CA LYS A 179 40.50 -15.58 -35.54
C LYS A 179 40.45 -14.33 -34.66
N PHE A 180 40.95 -13.21 -35.16
CA PHE A 180 40.87 -11.92 -34.51
C PHE A 180 39.43 -11.46 -34.30
N ILE A 181 38.58 -11.49 -35.34
CA ILE A 181 37.18 -11.06 -35.24
C ILE A 181 36.38 -11.90 -34.25
N LEU A 182 36.60 -13.21 -34.21
CA LEU A 182 35.93 -14.07 -33.23
C LEU A 182 36.33 -13.70 -31.80
N LYS A 183 37.63 -13.43 -31.59
CA LYS A 183 38.16 -13.15 -30.27
C LYS A 183 37.74 -11.77 -29.75
N ILE A 184 37.76 -10.74 -30.61
CA ILE A 184 37.33 -9.40 -30.21
C ILE A 184 35.82 -9.34 -29.90
N LYS A 185 34.98 -10.08 -30.63
CA LYS A 185 33.53 -10.17 -30.34
C LYS A 185 33.23 -10.87 -29.01
N GLU A 186 34.09 -11.80 -28.59
CA GLU A 186 33.96 -12.46 -27.29
C GLU A 186 34.42 -11.56 -26.14
N GLU A 187 35.54 -10.86 -26.31
CA GLU A 187 36.16 -10.08 -25.23
C GLU A 187 35.72 -8.62 -25.15
N GLY A 188 35.16 -8.07 -26.24
CA GLY A 188 34.77 -6.67 -26.41
C GLY A 188 35.95 -5.72 -26.58
N VAL A 189 36.98 -5.84 -25.73
CA VAL A 189 38.16 -4.97 -25.70
C VAL A 189 39.42 -5.82 -25.54
N MET A 190 40.45 -5.55 -26.35
CA MET A 190 41.78 -6.13 -26.20
C MET A 190 42.89 -5.10 -26.45
N SER A 191 44.12 -5.42 -26.07
CA SER A 191 45.27 -4.58 -26.41
C SER A 191 45.62 -4.70 -27.90
N VAL A 192 46.17 -3.63 -28.48
CA VAL A 192 46.72 -3.66 -29.85
C VAL A 192 47.76 -4.77 -30.01
N ASN A 193 48.58 -5.03 -28.99
CA ASN A 193 49.59 -6.08 -29.01
C ASN A 193 48.98 -7.49 -29.08
N ASP A 194 47.85 -7.72 -28.42
CA ASP A 194 47.15 -9.02 -28.48
C ASP A 194 46.37 -9.17 -29.78
N ALA A 195 45.82 -8.06 -30.30
CA ALA A 195 45.22 -8.03 -31.64
C ALA A 195 46.25 -8.43 -32.70
N LEU A 196 47.44 -7.81 -32.69
CA LEU A 196 48.52 -8.08 -33.65
C LEU A 196 48.95 -9.56 -33.73
N LYS A 197 48.79 -10.34 -32.65
CA LYS A 197 49.09 -11.78 -32.65
C LYS A 197 48.02 -12.63 -33.36
N LEU A 198 46.83 -12.07 -33.57
CA LEU A 198 45.65 -12.77 -34.08
C LEU A 198 45.23 -12.26 -35.47
N LEU A 199 45.77 -11.13 -35.90
CA LEU A 199 45.42 -10.44 -37.13
C LEU A 199 45.98 -11.18 -38.36
N ASP A 200 45.08 -11.59 -39.26
CA ASP A 200 45.45 -12.13 -40.58
C ASP A 200 45.63 -11.00 -41.62
N LYS A 201 45.09 -9.80 -41.33
CA LYS A 201 45.15 -8.61 -42.17
C LYS A 201 45.62 -7.39 -41.36
N PRO A 202 46.12 -6.32 -42.00
CA PRO A 202 46.44 -5.08 -41.30
C PRO A 202 45.24 -4.56 -40.50
N ILE A 203 45.49 -4.00 -39.31
CA ILE A 203 44.42 -3.54 -38.42
C ILE A 203 43.48 -2.53 -39.10
N ASP A 204 44.01 -1.70 -39.98
CA ASP A 204 43.27 -0.69 -40.74
C ASP A 204 42.16 -1.30 -41.61
N TYR A 205 42.35 -2.54 -42.09
CA TYR A 205 41.29 -3.25 -42.82
C TYR A 205 40.04 -3.43 -41.96
N TYR A 206 40.21 -3.72 -40.68
CA TYR A 206 39.11 -3.95 -39.74
C TYR A 206 38.48 -2.65 -39.27
N VAL A 207 39.30 -1.60 -39.09
CA VAL A 207 38.81 -0.26 -38.77
C VAL A 207 37.99 0.30 -39.93
N ASN A 208 38.52 0.25 -41.15
CA ASN A 208 37.85 0.76 -42.34
C ASN A 208 36.59 -0.04 -42.71
N SER A 209 36.54 -1.32 -42.37
CA SER A 209 35.32 -2.13 -42.53
C SER A 209 34.28 -1.91 -41.42
N GLY A 210 34.56 -1.02 -40.46
CA GLY A 210 33.65 -0.70 -39.36
C GLY A 210 33.45 -1.82 -38.35
N LYS A 211 34.37 -2.79 -38.30
CA LYS A 211 34.26 -3.94 -37.39
C LYS A 211 34.83 -3.65 -36.02
N VAL A 212 35.83 -2.79 -35.95
CA VAL A 212 36.53 -2.43 -34.71
C VAL A 212 36.85 -0.94 -34.68
N VAL A 213 37.02 -0.42 -33.47
CA VAL A 213 37.47 0.93 -33.18
C VAL A 213 38.78 0.84 -32.40
N VAL A 214 39.78 1.64 -32.78
CA VAL A 214 41.06 1.70 -32.06
C VAL A 214 41.07 2.95 -31.21
N ILE A 215 41.33 2.79 -29.92
CA ILE A 215 41.44 3.89 -28.94
C ILE A 215 42.78 3.77 -28.25
N SER A 216 43.74 4.62 -28.64
CA SER A 216 45.10 4.60 -28.11
C SER A 216 45.73 3.21 -28.20
N SER A 217 45.83 2.49 -27.08
CA SER A 217 46.46 1.18 -26.96
C SER A 217 45.48 0.00 -27.05
N LEU A 218 44.19 0.28 -27.23
CA LEU A 218 43.12 -0.71 -27.24
C LEU A 218 42.46 -0.84 -28.62
N VAL A 219 42.05 -2.06 -28.93
CA VAL A 219 41.16 -2.40 -30.03
C VAL A 219 39.86 -2.86 -29.43
N VAL A 220 38.76 -2.32 -29.94
CA VAL A 220 37.42 -2.47 -29.38
C VAL A 220 36.49 -2.96 -30.48
N ASP A 221 35.67 -3.96 -30.21
CA ASP A 221 34.59 -4.34 -31.12
C ASP A 221 33.62 -3.16 -31.33
N ALA A 222 33.22 -2.90 -32.58
CA ALA A 222 32.40 -1.73 -32.89
C ALA A 222 31.04 -1.77 -32.18
N GLU A 223 30.39 -2.93 -32.11
CA GLU A 223 29.10 -3.08 -31.42
C GLU A 223 29.27 -2.84 -29.91
N PHE A 224 30.36 -3.35 -29.32
CA PHE A 224 30.69 -3.09 -27.92
C PHE A 224 30.93 -1.60 -27.66
N PHE A 225 31.68 -0.92 -28.54
CA PHE A 225 31.97 0.50 -28.43
C PHE A 225 30.69 1.34 -28.48
N ASP A 226 29.82 1.10 -29.47
CA ASP A 226 28.56 1.85 -29.63
C ASP A 226 27.64 1.66 -28.41
N ASN A 227 27.51 0.42 -27.93
CA ASN A 227 26.75 0.11 -26.73
C ASN A 227 27.31 0.83 -25.50
N PHE A 228 28.63 0.93 -25.38
CA PHE A 228 29.27 1.65 -24.28
C PHE A 228 29.06 3.17 -24.39
N VAL A 229 29.28 3.75 -25.56
CA VAL A 229 29.10 5.19 -25.83
C VAL A 229 27.65 5.63 -25.62
N SER A 230 26.67 4.77 -25.92
CA SER A 230 25.24 5.06 -25.67
C SER A 230 24.89 5.32 -24.20
N LYS A 231 25.77 4.94 -23.26
CA LYS A 231 25.60 5.16 -21.81
C LYS A 231 26.00 6.55 -21.35
N PHE A 232 26.60 7.37 -22.22
CA PHE A 232 27.04 8.71 -21.86
C PHE A 232 25.90 9.72 -22.03
N PRO A 233 25.78 10.74 -21.13
CA PRO A 233 26.69 11.06 -20.02
C PRO A 233 26.61 10.04 -18.87
N LEU A 234 27.77 9.58 -18.40
CA LEU A 234 27.88 8.50 -17.41
C LEU A 234 28.16 9.07 -16.02
N ASN A 235 27.28 8.84 -15.04
CA ASN A 235 27.48 9.36 -13.69
C ASN A 235 28.57 8.59 -12.92
N ILE A 236 29.32 9.28 -12.06
CA ILE A 236 30.34 8.64 -11.18
C ILE A 236 29.74 7.52 -10.33
N SER A 237 28.51 7.68 -9.86
CA SER A 237 27.80 6.66 -9.08
C SER A 237 27.51 5.37 -9.87
N GLU A 238 27.56 5.42 -11.20
CA GLU A 238 27.30 4.29 -12.08
C GLU A 238 28.58 3.50 -12.44
N LEU A 239 29.76 4.01 -12.08
CA LEU A 239 31.04 3.33 -12.32
C LEU A 239 31.12 1.94 -11.67
N GLY A 240 30.43 1.74 -10.55
CA GLY A 240 30.35 0.43 -9.88
C GLY A 240 29.53 -0.62 -10.67
N LYS A 241 28.73 -0.19 -11.65
CA LYS A 241 27.93 -1.08 -12.50
C LYS A 241 28.63 -1.47 -13.80
N LEU A 242 29.74 -0.79 -14.14
CA LEU A 242 30.52 -1.10 -15.33
C LEU A 242 31.25 -2.42 -15.18
N SER A 243 31.31 -3.18 -16.27
CA SER A 243 32.19 -4.34 -16.36
C SER A 243 33.67 -3.92 -16.36
N SER A 244 34.55 -4.87 -16.05
CA SER A 244 36.01 -4.64 -16.09
C SER A 244 36.49 -4.10 -17.45
N LYS A 245 35.95 -4.63 -18.56
CA LYS A 245 36.29 -4.20 -19.93
C LYS A 245 35.77 -2.80 -20.24
N GLU A 246 34.56 -2.45 -19.79
CA GLU A 246 34.02 -1.09 -19.94
C GLU A 246 34.78 -0.06 -19.11
N ARG A 247 35.22 -0.44 -17.91
CA ARG A 247 36.04 0.43 -17.06
C ARG A 247 37.41 0.69 -17.70
N MET A 248 38.04 -0.36 -18.22
CA MET A 248 39.29 -0.25 -18.98
C MET A 248 39.13 0.67 -20.20
N LEU A 249 38.03 0.52 -20.94
CA LEU A 249 37.71 1.38 -22.07
C LEU A 249 37.50 2.83 -21.65
N LEU A 250 36.75 3.09 -20.58
CA LEU A 250 36.52 4.43 -20.05
C LEU A 250 37.83 5.11 -19.67
N GLU A 251 38.69 4.42 -18.93
CA GLU A 251 39.99 4.94 -18.49
C GLU A 251 40.85 5.35 -19.68
N GLU A 252 40.88 4.51 -20.72
CA GLU A 252 41.69 4.78 -21.91
C GLU A 252 41.06 5.86 -22.79
N MET A 253 39.73 5.94 -22.88
CA MET A 253 39.04 7.05 -23.53
C MET A 253 39.34 8.38 -22.84
N VAL A 254 39.37 8.41 -21.51
CA VAL A 254 39.72 9.63 -20.76
C VAL A 254 41.18 10.00 -20.98
N ARG A 255 42.09 9.03 -20.91
CA ARG A 255 43.52 9.25 -21.15
C ARG A 255 43.80 9.80 -22.55
N ALA A 256 43.12 9.26 -23.56
CA ALA A 256 43.29 9.65 -24.95
C ALA A 256 42.45 10.89 -25.34
N GLY A 257 41.70 11.47 -24.40
CA GLY A 257 40.92 12.68 -24.63
C GLY A 257 39.61 12.46 -25.40
N TYR A 258 39.13 11.22 -25.54
CA TYR A 258 37.80 10.94 -26.09
C TYR A 258 36.68 11.20 -25.07
N ALA A 259 37.00 11.19 -23.78
CA ALA A 259 36.05 11.50 -22.72
C ALA A 259 36.67 12.38 -21.64
N TYR A 260 35.85 13.12 -20.92
CA TYR A 260 36.29 13.98 -19.82
C TYR A 260 35.28 13.98 -18.69
N LEU A 261 35.75 14.26 -17.47
CA LEU A 261 34.90 14.38 -16.30
C LEU A 261 34.35 15.81 -16.20
N TYR A 262 33.04 15.97 -16.42
CA TYR A 262 32.36 17.25 -16.34
C TYR A 262 31.87 17.53 -14.92
N GLY A 263 32.29 18.67 -14.37
CA GLY A 263 31.85 19.16 -13.06
C GLY A 263 32.13 18.21 -11.89
N GLY A 264 33.05 17.25 -12.05
CA GLY A 264 33.35 16.25 -11.04
C GLY A 264 32.20 15.25 -10.76
N LYS A 265 31.22 15.12 -11.66
CA LYS A 265 30.00 14.32 -11.44
C LYS A 265 29.76 13.26 -12.50
N GLU A 266 29.99 13.59 -13.77
CA GLU A 266 29.67 12.69 -14.89
C GLU A 266 30.73 12.76 -15.99
N TYR A 267 30.99 11.63 -16.63
CA TYR A 267 31.83 11.56 -17.81
C TYR A 267 31.02 11.90 -19.05
N ARG A 268 31.62 12.70 -19.94
CA ARG A 268 31.07 13.08 -21.24
C ARG A 268 32.06 12.74 -22.35
N VAL A 269 31.54 12.32 -23.50
CA VAL A 269 32.33 12.06 -24.70
C VAL A 269 32.59 13.38 -25.43
N ILE A 270 33.78 13.53 -26.00
CA ILE A 270 34.11 14.61 -26.93
C ILE A 270 33.55 14.21 -28.30
N LYS A 271 32.76 15.10 -28.90
CA LYS A 271 32.21 14.93 -30.26
C LYS A 271 33.18 15.48 -31.30
#